data_AF-A0A9E2MI14-F1
#
_entry.id   AF-A0A9E2MI14-F1
#
_cell.length_a   1.000
_cell.length_b   1.000
_cell.length_c   1.000
_cell.angle_alpha   90.00
_cell.angle_beta   90.00
_cell.angle_gamma   90.00
#
_symmetry.space_group_name_H-M   'P 1'
#
loop_
_entity.id
_entity.type
_entity.pdbx_description
1 polymer ?
#
loop_
_entity_poly.entity_id
_entity_poly.type
_entity_poly.pdbx_seq_one_letter_code
_entity_poly.pdbx_strand_id
1 'polypeptide(L)'
;MSKKLHISLLLLSAATLIFEINLTRLFSVAQFYHFAFLIVSLALLGYGASGTALAIFPRLGRENPQHSLRNLSLAAAISILGAYLLTNWVPFDSFSIAWDQRQVAVLALHYLALAAPFFFSGMAVGLLLTAFPKTAG
;
A
#
# COMPACT_ATOMS: atom_id res chain seq x y z
N MET A 1 8.88 18.88 15.40
CA MET A 1 7.99 17.72 15.11
C MET A 1 8.00 16.77 16.31
N SER A 2 6.85 16.19 16.72
CA SER A 2 6.78 15.34 17.92
C SER A 2 7.56 14.03 17.75
N LYS A 3 8.23 13.54 18.82
CA LYS A 3 8.95 12.23 18.80
C LYS A 3 8.02 11.08 18.39
N LYS A 4 6.76 11.11 18.84
CA LYS A 4 5.74 10.11 18.49
C LYS A 4 5.50 10.03 16.97
N LEU A 5 5.53 11.16 16.27
CA LEU A 5 5.20 11.25 14.84
C LEU A 5 6.26 10.56 13.96
N HIS A 6 7.54 10.76 14.28
CA HIS A 6 8.64 10.06 13.61
C HIS A 6 8.59 8.55 13.84
N ILE A 7 8.28 8.12 15.08
CA ILE A 7 8.16 6.69 15.43
C ILE A 7 6.99 6.06 14.65
N SER A 8 5.84 6.74 14.56
CA SER A 8 4.70 6.27 13.75
C SER A 8 5.03 6.18 12.26
N LEU A 9 5.73 7.16 11.67
CA LEU A 9 6.16 7.09 10.26
C LEU A 9 7.17 5.96 10.04
N LEU A 10 8.17 5.80 10.92
CA LEU A 10 9.18 4.74 10.82
C LEU A 10 8.50 3.35 10.88
N LEU A 11 7.58 3.14 11.82
CA LEU A 11 6.82 1.89 11.93
C LEU A 11 5.92 1.65 10.71
N LEU A 12 5.26 2.67 10.19
CA LEU A 12 4.36 2.55 9.02
C LEU A 12 5.14 2.25 7.73
N SER A 13 6.26 2.94 7.50
CA SER A 13 7.15 2.65 6.36
C SER A 13 7.79 1.26 6.49
N ALA A 14 8.25 0.88 7.68
CA ALA A 14 8.82 -0.46 7.91
C ALA A 14 7.77 -1.57 7.70
N ALA A 15 6.54 -1.39 8.19
CA ALA A 15 5.45 -2.33 7.94
C ALA A 15 5.10 -2.44 6.45
N THR A 16 5.09 -1.32 5.72
CA THR A 16 4.82 -1.30 4.27
C THR A 16 5.92 -2.02 3.48
N LEU A 17 7.21 -1.79 3.82
CA LEU A 17 8.34 -2.49 3.20
C LEU A 17 8.34 -3.99 3.52
N ILE A 18 8.06 -4.37 4.77
CA ILE A 18 7.95 -5.79 5.16
C ILE A 18 6.78 -6.47 4.41
N PHE A 19 5.67 -5.77 4.22
CA PHE A 19 4.53 -6.25 3.44
C PHE A 19 4.90 -6.45 1.96
N GLU A 20 5.57 -5.48 1.33
CA GLU A 20 6.09 -5.58 -0.04
C GLU A 20 7.09 -6.74 -0.24
N ILE A 21 8.00 -6.94 0.73
CA ILE A 21 8.97 -8.05 0.73
C ILE A 21 8.25 -9.41 0.90
N ASN A 22 7.23 -9.49 1.74
CA ASN A 22 6.44 -10.73 1.89
C ASN A 22 5.63 -11.03 0.63
N LEU A 23 4.99 -10.03 0.01
CA LEU A 23 4.27 -10.20 -1.25
C LEU A 23 5.20 -10.65 -2.38
N THR A 24 6.34 -9.97 -2.59
CA THR A 24 7.30 -10.34 -3.64
C THR A 24 7.85 -11.75 -3.43
N ARG A 25 8.08 -12.17 -2.19
CA ARG A 25 8.49 -13.55 -1.87
C ARG A 25 7.38 -14.57 -2.13
N LEU A 26 6.14 -14.29 -1.73
CA LEU A 26 4.98 -15.16 -1.98
C LEU A 26 4.71 -15.33 -3.48
N PHE A 27 4.66 -14.24 -4.24
CA PHE A 27 4.42 -14.27 -5.68
C PHE A 27 5.58 -14.88 -6.47
N SER A 28 6.84 -14.68 -6.05
CA SER A 28 8.00 -15.35 -6.67
C SER A 28 7.91 -16.87 -6.55
N VAL A 29 7.43 -17.38 -5.40
CA VAL A 29 7.19 -18.82 -5.19
C VAL A 29 5.93 -19.32 -5.91
N ALA A 30 4.86 -18.52 -5.99
CA ALA A 30 3.56 -18.97 -6.51
C ALA A 30 3.37 -18.83 -8.03
N GLN A 31 3.94 -17.79 -8.67
CA GLN A 31 3.58 -17.34 -10.03
C GLN A 31 4.80 -17.21 -10.98
N PHE A 32 5.98 -17.71 -10.58
CA PHE A 32 7.28 -17.46 -11.23
C PHE A 32 7.68 -15.96 -11.27
N TYR A 33 8.98 -15.71 -11.52
CA TYR A 33 9.64 -14.41 -11.34
C TYR A 33 9.02 -13.22 -12.08
N HIS A 34 8.25 -13.43 -13.16
CA HIS A 34 7.66 -12.33 -13.94
C HIS A 34 6.64 -11.51 -13.14
N PHE A 35 5.87 -12.13 -12.24
CA PHE A 35 4.84 -11.42 -11.47
C PHE A 35 5.40 -10.57 -10.31
N ALA A 36 6.68 -10.72 -9.95
CA ALA A 36 7.32 -9.89 -8.91
C ALA A 36 7.40 -8.41 -9.31
N PHE A 37 7.59 -8.11 -10.61
CA PHE A 37 7.66 -6.74 -11.12
C PHE A 37 6.31 -5.98 -11.01
N LEU A 38 5.19 -6.70 -11.05
CA LEU A 38 3.86 -6.10 -10.89
C LEU A 38 3.64 -5.56 -9.47
N ILE A 39 4.26 -6.15 -8.45
CA ILE A 39 4.12 -5.66 -7.06
C ILE A 39 4.80 -4.30 -6.88
N VAL A 40 6.01 -4.13 -7.43
CA VAL A 40 6.69 -2.83 -7.45
C VAL A 40 5.87 -1.81 -8.26
N SER A 41 5.28 -2.24 -9.38
CA SER A 41 4.38 -1.41 -10.19
C SER A 41 3.12 -0.98 -9.41
N LEU A 42 2.57 -1.86 -8.56
CA LEU A 42 1.40 -1.57 -7.73
C LEU A 42 1.71 -0.70 -6.52
N ALA A 43 2.90 -0.85 -5.93
CA ALA A 43 3.40 0.08 -4.92
C ALA A 43 3.54 1.49 -5.54
N LEU A 44 4.22 1.62 -6.68
CA LEU A 44 4.33 2.88 -7.42
C LEU A 44 2.97 3.47 -7.81
N LEU A 45 2.02 2.64 -8.26
CA LEU A 45 0.64 3.06 -8.56
C LEU A 45 -0.09 3.58 -7.30
N GLY A 46 0.00 2.86 -6.17
CA GLY A 46 -0.63 3.25 -4.91
C GLY A 46 -0.06 4.55 -4.34
N TYR A 47 1.26 4.65 -4.24
CA TYR A 47 1.95 5.88 -3.82
C TYR A 47 1.63 7.05 -4.78
N GLY A 48 1.69 6.82 -6.10
CA GLY A 48 1.40 7.83 -7.13
C GLY A 48 -0.04 8.33 -7.09
N ALA A 49 -1.03 7.44 -6.99
CA ALA A 49 -2.44 7.79 -6.84
C ALA A 49 -2.70 8.53 -5.53
N SER A 50 -1.98 8.21 -4.43
CA SER A 50 -2.06 8.99 -3.19
C SER A 50 -1.50 10.41 -3.37
N GLY A 51 -0.41 10.54 -4.14
CA GLY A 51 0.21 11.83 -4.46
C GLY A 51 -0.70 12.72 -5.31
N THR A 52 -1.37 12.16 -6.33
CA THR A 52 -2.34 12.92 -7.13
C THR A 52 -3.60 13.26 -6.33
N ALA A 53 -4.11 12.36 -5.49
CA ALA A 53 -5.22 12.66 -4.59
C ALA A 53 -4.88 13.80 -3.63
N LEU A 54 -3.68 13.81 -3.04
CA LEU A 54 -3.22 14.88 -2.15
C LEU A 54 -2.98 16.21 -2.88
N ALA A 55 -2.51 16.17 -4.13
CA ALA A 55 -2.33 17.36 -4.98
C ALA A 55 -3.67 17.98 -5.41
N ILE A 56 -4.69 17.17 -5.70
CA ILE A 56 -6.04 17.62 -6.06
C ILE A 56 -6.81 18.11 -4.81
N PHE A 57 -6.61 17.47 -3.66
CA PHE A 57 -7.31 17.79 -2.41
C PHE A 57 -6.36 18.29 -1.30
N PRO A 58 -5.66 19.44 -1.47
CA PRO A 58 -4.68 19.94 -0.49
C PRO A 58 -5.30 20.36 0.86
N ARG A 59 -6.64 20.42 0.98
CA ARG A 59 -7.34 20.60 2.27
C ARG A 59 -7.15 19.40 3.19
N LEU A 60 -7.06 18.19 2.64
CA LEU A 60 -6.91 16.93 3.39
C LEU A 60 -5.64 16.91 4.27
N GLY A 61 -4.61 17.67 3.86
CA GLY A 61 -3.36 17.86 4.60
C GLY A 61 -3.27 19.08 5.50
N ARG A 62 -4.27 19.96 5.53
CA ARG A 62 -4.22 21.20 6.32
C ARG A 62 -5.07 21.19 7.58
N GLU A 63 -6.19 20.47 7.59
CA GLU A 63 -7.20 20.68 8.64
C GLU A 63 -6.86 20.02 9.99
N ASN A 64 -6.23 18.83 10.04
CA ASN A 64 -5.57 18.35 11.26
C ASN A 64 -4.57 17.18 11.03
N PRO A 65 -3.27 17.44 10.76
CA PRO A 65 -2.31 16.41 10.36
C PRO A 65 -2.19 15.21 11.33
N GLN A 66 -2.30 15.44 12.64
CA GLN A 66 -2.15 14.37 13.63
C GLN A 66 -3.36 13.41 13.67
N HIS A 67 -4.57 13.92 13.45
CA HIS A 67 -5.79 13.10 13.42
C HIS A 67 -5.94 12.38 12.07
N SER A 68 -5.67 13.07 10.95
CA SER A 68 -5.64 12.44 9.62
C SER A 68 -4.61 11.33 9.55
N LEU A 69 -3.40 11.54 10.09
CA LEU A 69 -2.37 10.51 10.14
C LEU A 69 -2.83 9.28 10.95
N ARG A 70 -3.38 9.47 12.16
CA ARG A 70 -3.85 8.35 12.98
C ARG A 70 -4.92 7.52 12.26
N ASN A 71 -5.88 8.19 11.62
CA ASN A 71 -6.94 7.51 10.89
C ASN A 71 -6.39 6.80 9.63
N LEU A 72 -5.37 7.35 8.96
CA LEU A 72 -4.72 6.71 7.82
C LEU A 72 -3.78 5.56 8.21
N SER A 73 -3.08 5.63 9.34
CA SER A 73 -2.34 4.49 9.88
C SER A 73 -3.26 3.33 10.27
N LEU A 74 -4.45 3.63 10.81
CA LEU A 74 -5.49 2.63 11.06
C LEU A 74 -6.07 2.08 9.74
N ALA A 75 -6.37 2.93 8.76
CA ALA A 75 -6.84 2.48 7.44
C ALA A 75 -5.79 1.60 6.72
N ALA A 76 -4.51 1.97 6.77
CA ALA A 76 -3.42 1.17 6.24
C ALA A 76 -3.30 -0.19 6.97
N ALA A 77 -3.35 -0.21 8.30
CA ALA A 77 -3.30 -1.46 9.08
C ALA A 77 -4.51 -2.37 8.80
N ILE A 78 -5.72 -1.82 8.73
CA ILE A 78 -6.95 -2.55 8.36
C ILE A 78 -6.85 -3.06 6.91
N SER A 79 -6.29 -2.26 6.00
CA SER A 79 -6.13 -2.65 4.59
C SER A 79 -5.03 -3.70 4.38
N ILE A 80 -3.96 -3.69 5.19
CA ILE A 80 -2.96 -4.77 5.25
C ILE A 80 -3.58 -6.07 5.78
N LEU A 81 -4.38 -5.99 6.86
CA LEU A 81 -5.10 -7.16 7.39
C LEU A 81 -6.13 -7.70 6.38
N GLY A 82 -6.90 -6.82 5.74
CA GLY A 82 -7.87 -7.18 4.70
C GLY A 82 -7.21 -7.81 3.48
N ALA A 83 -6.08 -7.27 3.03
CA ALA A 83 -5.26 -7.85 1.97
C ALA A 83 -4.71 -9.22 2.35
N TYR A 84 -4.15 -9.38 3.55
CA TYR A 84 -3.66 -10.66 4.06
C TYR A 84 -4.78 -11.70 4.17
N LEU A 85 -5.96 -11.31 4.66
CA LEU A 85 -7.15 -12.16 4.71
C LEU A 85 -7.61 -12.58 3.31
N LEU A 86 -7.66 -11.66 2.34
CA LEU A 86 -7.95 -11.98 0.93
C LEU A 86 -6.96 -13.01 0.36
N THR A 87 -5.65 -12.77 0.54
CA THR A 87 -4.58 -13.69 0.12
C THR A 87 -4.62 -15.05 0.84
N ASN A 88 -5.23 -15.13 2.03
CA ASN A 88 -5.36 -16.38 2.79
C ASN A 88 -6.67 -17.15 2.49
N TRP A 89 -7.77 -16.44 2.24
CA TRP A 89 -9.08 -17.02 1.90
C TRP A 89 -9.20 -17.46 0.44
N VAL A 90 -8.45 -16.84 -0.47
CA VAL A 90 -8.40 -17.23 -1.88
C VAL A 90 -7.06 -17.91 -2.15
N PRO A 91 -6.95 -19.25 -1.97
CA PRO A 91 -5.76 -19.99 -2.40
C PRO A 91 -5.65 -19.88 -3.92
N PHE A 92 -4.74 -19.02 -4.38
CA PHE A 92 -4.63 -18.67 -5.79
C PHE A 92 -3.89 -19.77 -6.55
N ASP A 93 -4.65 -20.74 -7.08
CA ASP A 93 -4.11 -21.87 -7.81
C ASP A 93 -3.65 -21.46 -9.23
N SER A 94 -2.36 -21.17 -9.34
CA SER A 94 -1.65 -20.81 -10.56
C SER A 94 -1.83 -21.81 -11.71
N PHE A 95 -2.16 -23.08 -11.44
CA PHE A 95 -2.19 -24.13 -12.47
C PHE A 95 -3.36 -24.00 -13.45
N SER A 96 -4.43 -23.28 -13.07
CA SER A 96 -5.60 -23.06 -13.94
C SER A 96 -5.49 -21.80 -14.83
N ILE A 97 -4.51 -20.93 -14.58
CA ILE A 97 -4.40 -19.63 -15.28
C ILE A 97 -4.14 -19.77 -16.78
N ALA A 98 -3.55 -20.90 -17.19
CA ALA A 98 -3.24 -21.21 -18.58
C ALA A 98 -4.49 -21.51 -19.45
N TRP A 99 -5.68 -21.67 -18.83
CA TRP A 99 -6.89 -22.11 -19.53
C TRP A 99 -8.12 -21.20 -19.36
N ASP A 100 -8.17 -20.33 -18.34
CA ASP A 100 -9.31 -19.41 -18.12
C ASP A 100 -8.87 -17.96 -17.85
N GLN A 101 -9.23 -17.07 -18.77
CA GLN A 101 -9.01 -15.62 -18.66
C GLN A 101 -9.68 -14.99 -17.42
N ARG A 102 -10.72 -15.63 -16.85
CA ARG A 102 -11.36 -15.16 -15.61
C ARG A 102 -10.40 -15.12 -14.43
N GLN A 103 -9.42 -16.02 -14.35
CA GLN A 103 -8.43 -15.98 -13.27
C GLN A 103 -7.50 -14.76 -13.38
N VAL A 104 -7.22 -14.25 -14.59
CA VAL A 104 -6.46 -13.01 -14.79
C VAL A 104 -7.24 -11.80 -14.23
N ALA A 105 -8.57 -11.78 -14.38
CA ALA A 105 -9.42 -10.75 -13.78
C ALA A 105 -9.47 -10.86 -12.23
N VAL A 106 -9.53 -12.08 -11.68
CA VAL A 106 -9.46 -12.30 -10.22
C VAL A 106 -8.10 -11.88 -9.67
N LEU A 107 -7.01 -12.14 -10.39
CA LEU A 107 -5.65 -11.72 -10.04
C LEU A 107 -5.52 -10.18 -10.06
N ALA A 108 -6.03 -9.54 -11.12
CA ALA A 108 -6.05 -8.07 -11.21
C ALA A 108 -6.87 -7.42 -10.08
N LEU A 109 -7.99 -8.04 -9.68
CA LEU A 109 -8.80 -7.58 -8.54
C LEU A 109 -8.07 -7.74 -7.21
N HIS A 110 -7.35 -8.85 -6.99
CA HIS A 110 -6.48 -9.01 -5.82
C HIS A 110 -5.36 -7.97 -5.82
N TYR A 111 -4.73 -7.71 -6.98
CA TYR A 111 -3.71 -6.68 -7.10
C TYR A 111 -4.24 -5.26 -6.83
N LEU A 112 -5.46 -4.92 -7.25
CA LEU A 112 -6.11 -3.66 -6.89
C LEU A 112 -6.41 -3.58 -5.38
N ALA A 113 -6.85 -4.67 -4.75
CA ALA A 113 -7.00 -4.72 -3.30
C ALA A 113 -5.64 -4.59 -2.56
N LEU A 114 -4.56 -5.13 -3.13
CA LEU A 114 -3.19 -4.99 -2.64
C LEU A 114 -2.60 -3.59 -2.86
N ALA A 115 -3.10 -2.81 -3.83
CA ALA A 115 -2.72 -1.41 -4.01
C ALA A 115 -3.32 -0.48 -2.94
N ALA A 116 -4.46 -0.85 -2.34
CA ALA A 116 -5.12 -0.05 -1.30
C ALA A 116 -4.25 0.22 -0.04
N PRO A 117 -3.54 -0.74 0.58
CA PRO A 117 -2.64 -0.44 1.69
C PRO A 117 -1.46 0.44 1.28
N PHE A 118 -0.91 0.29 0.05
CA PHE A 118 0.12 1.20 -0.48
C PHE A 118 -0.43 2.62 -0.68
N PHE A 119 -1.66 2.78 -1.13
CA PHE A 119 -2.33 4.09 -1.24
C PHE A 119 -2.50 4.78 0.12
N PHE A 120 -3.01 4.06 1.14
CA PHE A 120 -3.17 4.65 2.48
C PHE A 120 -1.83 4.95 3.16
N SER A 121 -0.82 4.10 2.96
CA SER A 121 0.56 4.33 3.40
C SER A 121 1.19 5.55 2.72
N GLY A 122 1.07 5.64 1.39
CA GLY A 122 1.53 6.78 0.61
C GLY A 122 0.87 8.08 1.02
N MET A 123 -0.45 8.08 1.27
CA MET A 123 -1.14 9.29 1.72
C MET A 123 -0.67 9.71 3.11
N ALA A 124 -0.47 8.78 4.04
CA ALA A 124 0.10 9.07 5.36
C ALA A 124 1.50 9.72 5.28
N VAL A 125 2.37 9.23 4.41
CA VAL A 125 3.72 9.78 4.19
C VAL A 125 3.67 11.14 3.48
N GLY A 126 2.90 11.26 2.40
CA GLY A 126 2.74 12.52 1.64
C GLY A 126 2.14 13.66 2.47
N LEU A 127 1.19 13.34 3.36
CA LEU A 127 0.62 14.29 4.31
C LEU A 127 1.67 14.81 5.30
N LEU A 128 2.61 13.98 5.74
CA LEU A 128 3.68 14.41 6.65
C LEU A 128 4.72 15.27 5.95
N LEU A 129 5.11 14.92 4.72
CA LEU A 129 6.03 15.73 3.90
C LEU A 129 5.43 17.10 3.56
N THR A 130 4.14 17.16 3.21
CA THR A 130 3.44 18.42 2.91
C THR A 130 3.13 19.27 4.16
N ALA A 131 2.94 18.64 5.33
CA ALA A 131 2.74 19.37 6.60
C ALA A 131 4.05 19.88 7.23
N PHE A 132 5.19 19.20 7.01
CA PHE A 132 6.49 19.56 7.61
C PHE A 132 7.64 19.73 6.59
N PRO A 133 7.49 20.52 5.51
CA PRO A 133 8.53 20.70 4.50
C PRO A 133 9.82 21.35 5.06
N LYS A 134 9.72 22.10 6.17
CA LYS A 134 10.87 22.70 6.88
C LYS A 134 11.69 21.70 7.72
N THR A 135 11.54 20.40 7.52
CA THR A 135 12.31 19.34 8.21
C THR A 135 12.61 18.16 7.26
N ALA A 136 12.61 18.43 5.94
CA ALA A 136 12.84 17.45 4.88
C ALA A 136 14.17 17.68 4.13
N GLY A 137 15.06 18.49 4.70
CA GLY A 137 16.42 18.81 4.25
C GLY A 137 17.25 19.31 5.43
#